data_AF-A0A926R424-F1
#
_entry.id   AF-A0A926R424-F1
#
_cell.length_a   1.000
_cell.length_b   1.000
_cell.length_c   1.000
_cell.angle_alpha   90.00
_cell.angle_beta   90.00
_cell.angle_gamma   90.00
#
_symmetry.space_group_name_H-M   'P 1'
#
loop_
_entity.id
_entity.type
_entity.pdbx_description
1 polymer ?
#
loop_
_entity_poly.entity_id
_entity_poly.type
_entity_poly.pdbx_seq_one_letter_code
_entity_poly.pdbx_strand_id
1 'polypeptide(L)'
;MNIDYTVTALMFPAIPLLMGVYSNRFHTLSGLIRKIHDAHVFEKHTPPEWKAQFINLNKRISLLKFTILFAAFGFLFNMLTVFGLYLNEIFIARLIFGSCCLSMIISIIFFIIEIQISTRALQLHMSDMDIDQEIM
;
A
#
# COMPACT_ATOMS: atom_id res chain seq x y z
N MET A 1 -16.43 22.10 -13.61
CA MET A 1 -15.08 21.79 -14.13
C MET A 1 -15.24 20.80 -15.26
N ASN A 2 -14.78 21.13 -16.48
CA ASN A 2 -14.78 20.17 -17.58
C ASN A 2 -13.68 19.15 -17.33
N ILE A 3 -14.03 17.87 -17.29
CA ILE A 3 -13.05 16.80 -17.25
C ILE A 3 -12.64 16.58 -18.69
N ASP A 4 -11.46 17.07 -19.03
CA ASP A 4 -10.86 16.90 -20.35
C ASP A 4 -9.83 15.77 -20.32
N TYR A 5 -9.45 15.27 -21.49
CA TYR A 5 -8.46 14.21 -21.66
C TYR A 5 -7.16 14.47 -20.89
N THR A 6 -6.78 15.74 -20.73
CA THR A 6 -5.57 16.15 -20.00
C THR A 6 -5.53 15.65 -18.55
N VAL A 7 -6.65 15.73 -17.81
CA VAL A 7 -6.67 15.32 -16.39
C VAL A 7 -6.53 13.80 -16.28
N THR A 8 -7.26 13.08 -17.13
CA THR A 8 -7.24 11.62 -17.19
C THR A 8 -5.89 11.09 -17.69
N ALA A 9 -5.24 11.82 -18.60
CA ALA A 9 -3.90 11.52 -19.11
C ALA A 9 -2.81 11.66 -18.04
N LEU A 10 -2.93 12.63 -17.11
CA LEU A 10 -2.01 12.77 -15.97
C LEU A 10 -2.13 11.62 -14.97
N MET A 11 -3.33 11.04 -14.83
CA MET A 11 -3.56 9.90 -13.94
C MET A 11 -2.96 8.60 -14.50
N PHE A 12 -2.82 8.48 -15.83
CA PHE A 12 -2.32 7.27 -16.49
C PHE A 12 -0.90 6.87 -16.06
N PRO A 13 0.10 7.78 -15.95
CA PRO A 13 1.40 7.43 -15.38
C PRO A 13 1.39 7.45 -13.85
N ALA A 14 0.61 8.32 -13.21
CA ALA A 14 0.66 8.52 -11.76
C ALA A 14 0.15 7.30 -10.97
N ILE A 15 -0.97 6.70 -11.38
CA ILE A 15 -1.55 5.57 -10.66
C ILE A 15 -0.66 4.32 -10.76
N PRO A 16 -0.17 3.90 -11.95
CA PRO A 16 0.78 2.78 -12.04
C PRO A 16 2.08 3.01 -11.29
N LEU A 17 2.61 4.25 -11.28
CA LEU A 17 3.79 4.59 -10.48
C LEU A 17 3.55 4.34 -8.99
N LEU A 18 2.41 4.80 -8.46
CA LEU A 18 2.01 4.53 -7.07
C LEU A 18 1.81 3.03 -6.81
N MET A 19 1.17 2.31 -7.73
CA MET A 19 1.01 0.85 -7.62
C MET A 19 2.36 0.12 -7.61
N GLY A 20 3.35 0.61 -8.36
CA GLY A 20 4.72 0.11 -8.33
C GLY A 20 5.36 0.27 -6.94
N VAL A 21 5.20 1.44 -6.31
CA VAL A 21 5.66 1.69 -4.93
C VAL A 21 4.97 0.75 -3.94
N TYR A 22 3.66 0.56 -4.06
CA TYR A 22 2.89 -0.32 -3.18
C TYR A 22 3.30 -1.79 -3.34
N SER A 23 3.50 -2.22 -4.58
CA SER A 23 3.93 -3.58 -4.91
C SER A 23 5.33 -3.87 -4.38
N ASN A 24 6.26 -2.92 -4.49
CA ASN A 24 7.60 -3.07 -3.93
C ASN A 24 7.57 -3.24 -2.39
N ARG A 25 6.75 -2.44 -1.70
CA ARG A 25 6.54 -2.59 -0.25
C ARG A 25 5.92 -3.94 0.11
N PHE A 26 4.92 -4.38 -0.65
CA PHE A 26 4.27 -5.67 -0.45
C PHE A 26 5.25 -6.83 -0.63
N HIS A 27 6.08 -6.79 -1.68
CA HIS A 27 7.12 -7.80 -1.93
C HIS A 27 8.16 -7.86 -0.81
N THR A 28 8.66 -6.70 -0.39
CA THR A 28 9.62 -6.60 0.71
C THR A 28 9.06 -7.23 1.99
N LEU A 29 7.81 -6.87 2.33
CA LEU A 29 7.16 -7.35 3.54
C LEU A 29 6.86 -8.86 3.49
N SER A 30 6.40 -9.35 2.33
CA SER A 30 6.18 -10.78 2.08
C SER A 30 7.47 -11.59 2.19
N GLY A 31 8.58 -11.03 1.71
CA GLY A 31 9.90 -11.63 1.84
C GLY A 31 10.34 -11.75 3.29
N LEU A 32 10.12 -10.71 4.10
CA LEU A 32 10.45 -10.75 5.53
C LEU A 32 9.62 -11.79 6.29
N ILE A 33 8.32 -11.89 6.00
CA ILE A 33 7.45 -12.92 6.61
C ILE A 33 7.94 -14.33 6.29
N ARG A 34 8.33 -14.59 5.04
CA ARG A 34 8.87 -15.90 4.64
C ARG A 34 10.16 -16.21 5.38
N LYS A 35 11.09 -15.26 5.49
CA LYS A 35 12.34 -15.43 6.25
C LYS A 35 12.09 -15.78 7.72
N ILE A 36 11.18 -15.07 8.40
CA ILE A 36 10.82 -15.34 9.80
C ILE A 36 10.16 -16.70 9.94
N HIS A 37 9.26 -17.04 9.01
CA HIS A 37 8.60 -18.35 8.98
C HIS A 37 9.61 -19.50 8.80
N ASP A 38 10.52 -19.37 7.86
CA ASP A 38 11.53 -20.41 7.59
C ASP A 38 12.43 -20.59 8.82
N ALA A 39 12.95 -19.52 9.41
CA ALA A 39 13.75 -19.61 10.63
C ALA A 39 12.96 -20.21 11.82
N HIS A 40 11.67 -19.91 11.96
CA HIS A 40 10.81 -20.57 12.97
C HIS A 40 10.70 -22.09 12.76
N VAL A 41 10.53 -22.53 11.50
CA VAL A 41 10.38 -23.95 11.15
C VAL A 41 11.71 -24.71 11.31
N PHE A 42 12.84 -24.09 10.98
CA PHE A 42 14.15 -24.75 10.96
C PHE A 42 14.93 -24.66 12.29
N GLU A 43 14.84 -23.56 13.05
CA GLU A 43 15.74 -23.34 14.20
C GLU A 43 15.19 -23.82 15.55
N LYS A 44 13.91 -24.25 15.67
CA LYS A 44 13.24 -24.77 16.91
C LYS A 44 13.35 -23.89 18.17
N HIS A 45 14.05 -22.77 18.13
CA HIS A 45 14.08 -21.72 19.14
C HIS A 45 13.44 -20.48 18.54
N THR A 46 12.36 -20.03 19.15
CA THR A 46 11.63 -18.86 18.69
C THR A 46 11.50 -17.91 19.85
N PRO A 47 12.25 -16.80 19.85
CA PRO A 47 12.07 -15.75 20.83
C PRO A 47 10.58 -15.31 20.82
N PRO A 48 9.97 -15.02 21.98
CA PRO A 48 8.58 -14.56 22.06
C PRO A 48 8.29 -13.35 21.14
N GLU A 49 9.30 -12.50 20.95
CA GLU A 49 9.27 -11.28 20.13
C GLU A 49 8.99 -11.54 18.63
N TRP A 50 9.44 -12.68 18.10
CA TRP A 50 9.26 -13.03 16.70
C TRP A 50 7.80 -13.29 16.34
N LYS A 51 7.03 -13.85 17.29
CA LYS A 51 5.59 -14.04 17.12
C LYS A 51 4.87 -12.70 17.03
N ALA A 52 5.25 -11.72 17.86
CA ALA A 52 4.70 -10.38 17.82
C ALA A 52 5.05 -9.66 16.50
N GLN A 53 6.28 -9.81 16.03
CA GLN A 53 6.74 -9.28 14.74
C GLN A 53 5.96 -9.90 13.57
N PHE A 54 5.82 -11.23 13.55
CA PHE A 54 5.06 -11.94 12.51
C PHE A 54 3.61 -11.42 12.41
N ILE A 55 2.93 -11.28 13.55
CA ILE A 55 1.56 -10.74 13.59
C ILE A 55 1.51 -9.30 13.05
N ASN A 56 2.48 -8.46 13.42
CA ASN A 56 2.58 -7.08 12.93
C ASN A 56 2.77 -7.02 11.41
N LEU A 57 3.71 -7.81 10.86
CA LEU A 57 3.98 -7.86 9.44
C LEU A 57 2.77 -8.39 8.66
N ASN A 58 2.06 -9.40 9.17
CA ASN A 58 0.87 -9.94 8.53
C ASN A 58 -0.26 -8.91 8.46
N LYS A 59 -0.46 -8.15 9.55
CA LYS A 59 -1.43 -7.03 9.57
C LYS A 59 -1.08 -5.99 8.52
N ARG A 60 0.19 -5.60 8.43
CA ARG A 60 0.67 -4.63 7.43
C ARG A 60 0.51 -5.13 5.99
N ILE A 61 0.75 -6.42 5.72
CA ILE A 61 0.45 -7.03 4.42
C ILE A 61 -1.03 -6.89 4.08
N SER A 62 -1.91 -7.15 5.05
CA SER A 62 -3.35 -7.03 4.82
C SER A 62 -3.73 -5.60 4.44
N LEU A 63 -3.15 -4.58 5.11
CA LEU A 63 -3.38 -3.17 4.74
C LEU A 63 -2.87 -2.88 3.32
N LEU A 64 -1.65 -3.33 2.96
CA LEU A 64 -1.11 -3.13 1.61
C LEU A 64 -1.96 -3.80 0.53
N LYS A 65 -2.53 -4.98 0.79
CA LYS A 65 -3.46 -5.64 -0.14
C LYS A 65 -4.65 -4.74 -0.45
N PHE A 66 -5.27 -4.14 0.57
CA PHE A 66 -6.38 -3.21 0.36
C PHE A 66 -5.93 -1.95 -0.38
N THR A 67 -4.79 -1.35 -0.03
CA THR A 67 -4.21 -0.22 -0.76
C THR A 67 -4.05 -0.52 -2.25
N ILE A 68 -3.41 -1.64 -2.61
CA ILE A 68 -3.17 -2.03 -4.01
C ILE A 68 -4.51 -2.28 -4.73
N LEU A 69 -5.47 -2.93 -4.06
CA LEU A 69 -6.79 -3.20 -4.61
C LEU A 69 -7.56 -1.90 -4.96
N PHE A 70 -7.62 -0.94 -4.04
CA PHE A 70 -8.28 0.34 -4.28
C PHE A 70 -7.54 1.19 -5.34
N ALA A 71 -6.22 1.10 -5.41
CA ALA A 71 -5.44 1.72 -6.49
C ALA A 71 -5.75 1.09 -7.85
N ALA A 72 -5.86 -0.23 -7.92
CA ALA A 72 -6.23 -0.95 -9.14
C ALA A 72 -7.65 -0.60 -9.61
N PHE A 73 -8.62 -0.51 -8.69
CA PHE A 73 -9.96 -0.01 -9.00
C PHE A 73 -9.94 1.44 -9.49
N GLY A 74 -9.13 2.31 -8.86
CA GLY A 74 -8.91 3.68 -9.33
C GLY A 74 -8.39 3.71 -10.77
N PHE A 75 -7.38 2.90 -11.08
CA PHE A 75 -6.85 2.79 -12.44
C PHE A 75 -7.89 2.28 -13.45
N LEU A 76 -8.69 1.29 -13.07
CA LEU A 76 -9.78 0.77 -13.90
C LEU A 76 -10.83 1.84 -14.19
N PHE A 77 -11.29 2.59 -13.18
CA PHE A 77 -12.23 3.68 -13.37
C PHE A 77 -11.62 4.82 -14.21
N ASN A 78 -10.33 5.08 -14.09
CA ASN A 78 -9.62 6.02 -14.96
C ASN A 78 -9.67 5.56 -16.43
N MET A 79 -9.44 4.28 -16.71
CA MET A 79 -9.58 3.70 -18.06
C MET A 79 -11.01 3.84 -18.60
N LEU A 80 -12.00 3.52 -17.78
CA LEU A 80 -13.41 3.65 -18.17
C LEU A 80 -13.81 5.12 -18.39
N THR A 81 -13.18 6.06 -17.68
CA THR A 81 -13.36 7.50 -17.92
C THR A 81 -12.85 7.89 -19.31
N VAL A 82 -11.62 7.49 -19.68
CA VAL A 82 -11.09 7.75 -21.03
C VAL A 82 -12.01 7.14 -22.10
N PHE A 83 -12.50 5.93 -21.85
CA PHE A 83 -13.41 5.25 -22.77
C PHE A 83 -14.76 5.98 -22.90
N GLY A 84 -15.33 6.47 -21.80
CA GLY A 84 -16.55 7.29 -21.84
C GLY A 84 -16.36 8.61 -22.57
N LEU A 85 -15.21 9.27 -22.40
CA LEU A 85 -14.85 10.46 -23.16
C LEU A 85 -14.71 10.16 -24.65
N TYR A 86 -14.13 9.01 -25.01
CA TYR A 86 -14.01 8.56 -26.41
C TYR A 86 -15.37 8.35 -27.09
N LEU A 87 -16.36 7.85 -26.34
CA LEU A 87 -17.75 7.72 -26.81
C LEU A 87 -18.56 9.03 -26.77
N ASN A 88 -17.92 10.15 -26.40
CA ASN A 88 -18.55 11.47 -26.22
C ASN A 88 -19.64 11.51 -25.13
N GLU A 89 -19.66 10.54 -24.21
CA GLU A 89 -20.60 10.42 -23.10
C GLU A 89 -20.07 11.16 -21.85
N ILE A 90 -20.04 12.49 -21.93
CA ILE A 90 -19.37 13.36 -20.93
C ILE A 90 -20.00 13.23 -19.53
N PHE A 91 -21.31 12.98 -19.43
CA PHE A 91 -21.97 12.84 -18.14
C PHE A 91 -21.54 11.54 -17.42
N ILE A 92 -21.53 10.42 -18.14
CA ILE A 92 -21.11 9.12 -17.62
C ILE A 92 -19.63 9.15 -17.25
N ALA A 93 -18.78 9.71 -18.11
CA ALA A 93 -17.36 9.87 -17.84
C ALA A 93 -17.10 10.67 -16.55
N ARG A 94 -17.88 11.74 -16.31
CA ARG A 94 -17.79 12.53 -15.07
C ARG A 94 -18.12 11.73 -13.81
N LEU A 95 -19.15 10.90 -13.88
CA LEU A 95 -19.57 10.06 -12.75
C LEU A 95 -18.49 9.01 -12.42
N ILE A 96 -17.99 8.32 -13.44
CA ILE A 96 -16.93 7.30 -13.28
C ILE A 96 -15.64 7.93 -12.77
N PHE A 97 -15.26 9.11 -13.26
CA PHE A 97 -14.08 9.82 -12.78
C PHE A 97 -14.20 10.20 -11.30
N GLY A 98 -15.39 10.60 -10.85
CA GLY A 98 -15.67 10.81 -9.42
C GLY A 98 -15.39 9.56 -8.58
N SER A 99 -15.83 8.38 -9.06
CA SER A 99 -15.55 7.10 -8.42
C SER A 99 -14.05 6.74 -8.42
N CYS A 100 -13.33 7.05 -9.50
CA CYS A 100 -11.87 6.92 -9.57
C CYS A 100 -11.19 7.72 -8.45
N CYS A 101 -11.50 9.02 -8.33
CA CYS A 101 -10.95 9.89 -7.30
C CYS A 101 -11.24 9.35 -5.90
N LEU A 102 -12.47 8.92 -5.62
CA LEU A 102 -12.84 8.38 -4.31
C LEU A 102 -12.05 7.11 -3.98
N SER A 103 -11.91 6.18 -4.94
CA SER A 103 -11.11 4.97 -4.78
C SER A 103 -9.64 5.28 -4.49
N MET A 104 -9.07 6.26 -5.20
CA MET A 104 -7.69 6.69 -4.99
C MET A 104 -7.48 7.34 -3.62
N ILE A 105 -8.43 8.16 -3.15
CA ILE A 105 -8.37 8.75 -1.80
C ILE A 105 -8.35 7.64 -0.75
N ILE A 106 -9.24 6.65 -0.87
CA ILE A 106 -9.31 5.51 0.05
C ILE A 106 -7.98 4.74 0.04
N SER A 107 -7.43 4.44 -1.15
CA SER A 107 -6.13 3.79 -1.30
C SER A 107 -5.02 4.54 -0.54
N ILE A 108 -4.94 5.85 -0.72
CA ILE A 108 -3.92 6.69 -0.09
C ILE A 108 -4.08 6.72 1.43
N ILE A 109 -5.32 6.78 1.95
CA ILE A 109 -5.57 6.74 3.39
C ILE A 109 -5.04 5.42 3.99
N PHE A 110 -5.36 4.28 3.37
CA PHE A 110 -4.80 2.99 3.82
C PHE A 110 -3.28 2.96 3.77
N PHE A 111 -2.69 3.58 2.74
CA PHE A 111 -1.24 3.67 2.61
C PHE A 111 -0.59 4.52 3.71
N ILE A 112 -1.20 5.65 4.07
CA ILE A 112 -0.73 6.51 5.18
C ILE A 112 -0.78 5.73 6.50
N ILE A 113 -1.87 5.01 6.76
CA ILE A 113 -2.00 4.18 7.96
C ILE A 113 -0.92 3.09 7.98
N GLU A 114 -0.62 2.46 6.84
CA GLU A 114 0.46 1.46 6.74
C GLU A 114 1.82 2.07 7.09
N ILE A 115 2.14 3.26 6.56
CA ILE A 115 3.40 3.95 6.85
C ILE A 115 3.52 4.24 8.35
N GLN A 116 2.47 4.73 8.99
CA GLN A 116 2.49 5.01 10.42
C GLN A 116 2.75 3.75 11.26
N ILE A 117 2.08 2.64 10.93
CA ILE A 117 2.29 1.35 11.60
C ILE A 117 3.71 0.83 11.35
N SER A 118 4.22 0.96 10.12
CA SER A 118 5.58 0.58 9.73
C SER A 118 6.62 1.31 10.57
N THR A 119 6.52 2.63 10.67
CA THR A 119 7.48 3.46 11.40
C THR A 119 7.44 3.17 12.89
N ARG A 120 6.24 3.05 13.47
CA ARG A 120 6.08 2.71 14.90
C ARG A 120 6.64 1.34 15.25
N ALA A 121 6.43 0.33 14.39
CA ALA A 121 6.98 -1.01 14.60
C ALA A 121 8.51 -1.02 14.56
N LEU A 122 9.12 -0.24 13.66
CA LEU A 122 10.57 -0.08 13.57
C LEU A 122 11.16 0.63 14.79
N GLN A 123 10.52 1.71 15.25
CA GLN A 123 10.96 2.45 16.44
C GLN A 123 10.92 1.59 17.71
N LEU A 124 9.90 0.75 17.88
CA LEU A 124 9.82 -0.17 19.01
C LEU A 124 10.98 -1.19 18.98
N HIS A 125 11.24 -1.79 17.81
CA HIS A 125 12.33 -2.75 17.63
C HIS A 125 13.72 -2.13 17.85
N MET A 126 13.92 -0.87 17.45
CA MET A 126 15.17 -0.14 17.67
C MET A 126 15.34 0.24 19.15
N SER A 127 14.26 0.64 19.83
CA SER A 127 14.31 0.97 21.27
C SER A 127 14.59 -0.25 22.15
N ASP A 128 14.22 -1.46 21.71
CA ASP A 128 14.58 -2.71 22.39
C ASP A 128 16.03 -3.13 22.09
N MET A 129 16.62 -2.63 20.98
CA MET A 129 18.03 -2.85 20.61
C MET A 129 18.99 -1.82 21.22
N ASP A 130 18.49 -0.68 21.70
CA ASP A 130 19.25 0.26 22.54
C ASP A 130 19.40 -0.34 23.96
N ILE A 131 20.13 -1.47 24.02
CA ILE A 131 20.83 -1.95 25.19
C ILE A 131 21.90 -0.91 25.49
N ASP A 132 21.72 -0.20 26.60
CA ASP A 132 22.74 0.50 27.38
C ASP A 132 23.98 0.93 26.57
N GLN A 133 23.93 2.12 25.95
CA GLN A 133 25.08 3.00 26.07
C GLN A 133 25.12 3.49 27.53
N GLU A 134 25.46 2.56 28.43
CA GLU A 134 26.04 2.90 29.72
C GLU A 134 27.26 3.75 29.42
N ILE A 135 27.11 5.00 29.79
CA ILE A 135 28.19 5.95 30.05
C ILE A 135 29.23 5.20 30.91
N MET A 136 30.36 4.86 30.30
CA MET A 136 31.63 4.62 30.97
C MET A 136 32.71 5.35 30.16
#